data_AF-A7T9A4-F1
#
_entry.id   AF-A7T9A4-F1
#
_cell.length_a   1.000
_cell.length_b   1.000
_cell.length_c   1.000
_cell.angle_alpha   90.00
_cell.angle_beta   90.00
_cell.angle_gamma   90.00
#
_symmetry.space_group_name_H-M   'P 1'
#
loop_
_entity.id
_entity.type
_entity.pdbx_description
1 polymer ?
#
loop_
_entity_poly.entity_id
_entity_poly.type
_entity_poly.pdbx_seq_one_letter_code
_entity_poly.pdbx_strand_id
1 'polypeptide(L)'
;YPLTSRDYVFVRKSKIDMQSNKMVLMSKATSHPKCPENNTHVRVTDYGSQMVILPHRTFDENGMDFVLSYYDNPKVTIPNVCTSYATSAGIPNFINKLHLAAKKVQHKELMDAFPELSHTTGRKHLERTLKQP
;
A
#
# COMPACT_ATOMS: atom_id res chain seq x y z
N TYR A 1 -18.18 2.65 23.32
CA TYR A 1 -18.49 3.39 22.07
C TYR A 1 -18.15 2.47 20.89
N PRO A 2 -18.92 2.39 19.79
CA PRO A 2 -18.89 1.26 18.82
C PRO A 2 -17.58 1.10 18.01
N LEU A 3 -16.55 1.87 18.35
CA LEU A 3 -15.29 2.00 17.63
C LEU A 3 -14.09 1.49 18.43
N THR A 4 -14.26 0.49 19.30
CA THR A 4 -13.10 -0.22 19.89
C THR A 4 -12.14 -0.62 18.77
N SER A 5 -10.84 -0.42 19.00
CA SER A 5 -9.81 -0.72 18.00
C SER A 5 -9.89 -2.20 17.58
N ARG A 6 -9.63 -2.47 16.30
CA ARG A 6 -9.67 -3.82 15.73
C ARG A 6 -8.26 -4.40 15.71
N ASP A 7 -8.17 -5.66 16.12
CA ASP A 7 -6.94 -6.45 16.04
C ASP A 7 -7.06 -7.48 14.91
N TYR A 8 -6.02 -7.57 14.07
CA TYR A 8 -5.97 -8.44 12.90
C TYR A 8 -4.74 -9.34 12.99
N VAL A 9 -4.97 -10.65 13.03
CA VAL A 9 -3.91 -11.67 12.91
C VAL A 9 -4.14 -12.41 11.60
N PHE A 10 -3.16 -12.36 10.70
CA PHE A 10 -3.27 -12.97 9.37
C PHE A 10 -1.92 -13.51 8.89
N VAL A 11 -1.98 -14.54 8.03
CA VAL A 11 -0.83 -14.94 7.22
C VAL A 11 -0.88 -14.15 5.92
N ARG A 12 0.27 -13.62 5.50
CA ARG A 12 0.45 -13.01 4.18
C ARG A 12 1.41 -13.85 3.36
N LYS A 13 1.04 -14.15 2.13
CA LYS A 13 1.90 -14.78 1.12
C LYS A 13 1.99 -13.87 -0.10
N SER A 14 3.15 -13.85 -0.74
CA SER A 14 3.35 -13.17 -2.02
C SER A 14 3.86 -14.15 -3.07
N LYS A 15 3.55 -13.88 -4.33
CA LYS A 15 4.11 -14.57 -5.48
C LYS A 15 4.31 -13.59 -6.62
N ILE A 16 5.49 -13.64 -7.23
CA ILE A 16 5.77 -12.95 -8.49
C ILE A 16 5.53 -13.96 -9.61
N ASP A 17 4.68 -13.61 -10.55
CA ASP A 17 4.46 -14.37 -11.77
C ASP A 17 5.13 -13.63 -12.93
N MET A 18 6.34 -14.08 -13.28
CA MET A 18 7.12 -13.49 -14.37
C MET A 18 6.47 -13.72 -15.74
N GLN A 19 5.67 -14.78 -15.92
CA GLN A 19 5.04 -15.07 -17.21
C GLN A 19 3.94 -14.07 -17.54
N SER A 20 3.14 -13.70 -16.52
CA SER A 20 2.10 -12.70 -16.67
C SER A 20 2.49 -11.32 -16.15
N ASN A 21 3.79 -11.12 -15.87
CA ASN A 21 4.40 -9.87 -15.44
C ASN A 21 3.61 -9.17 -14.32
N LYS A 22 3.31 -9.89 -13.24
CA LYS A 22 2.53 -9.36 -12.10
C LYS A 22 2.99 -9.92 -10.77
N MET A 23 2.75 -9.16 -9.71
CA MET A 23 2.97 -9.61 -8.33
C MET A 23 1.64 -9.70 -7.60
N VAL A 24 1.42 -10.78 -6.86
CA VAL A 24 0.20 -10.99 -6.10
C VAL A 24 0.54 -11.16 -4.62
N LEU A 25 -0.17 -10.44 -3.75
CA LEU A 25 -0.13 -10.59 -2.31
C LEU A 25 -1.50 -11.06 -1.84
N MET A 26 -1.54 -12.13 -1.06
CA MET A 26 -2.75 -12.64 -0.45
C MET A 26 -2.59 -12.65 1.06
N SER A 27 -3.57 -12.09 1.76
CA SER A 27 -3.65 -12.17 3.23
C SER A 27 -4.93 -12.89 3.64
N LYS A 28 -4.84 -13.77 4.63
CA LYS A 28 -5.98 -14.48 5.21
C LYS A 28 -5.86 -14.51 6.73
N ALA A 29 -6.95 -14.23 7.43
CA ALA A 29 -7.02 -14.31 8.88
C ALA A 29 -6.54 -15.68 9.40
N THR A 30 -5.83 -15.65 10.53
CA THR A 30 -5.32 -16.84 11.22
C THR A 30 -5.26 -16.59 12.73
N SER A 31 -4.95 -17.62 13.50
CA SER A 31 -4.60 -17.52 14.91
C SER A 31 -3.11 -17.77 15.10
N HIS A 32 -2.51 -17.16 16.13
CA HIS A 32 -1.10 -17.38 16.46
C HIS A 32 -0.90 -17.40 17.98
N PRO A 33 -0.23 -18.41 18.57
CA PRO A 33 -0.08 -18.52 20.03
C PRO A 33 0.58 -17.32 20.70
N LYS A 34 1.50 -16.63 20.01
CA LYS A 34 2.15 -15.41 20.53
C LYS A 34 1.27 -14.15 20.48
N CYS A 35 0.11 -14.23 19.83
CA CYS A 35 -0.83 -13.12 19.68
C CYS A 35 -2.25 -13.58 20.08
N PRO A 36 -2.48 -13.99 21.34
CA PRO A 36 -3.80 -14.40 21.80
C PRO A 36 -4.78 -13.21 21.75
N GLU A 37 -6.08 -13.52 21.66
CA GLU A 37 -7.12 -12.51 21.76
C GLU A 37 -7.15 -11.92 23.18
N ASN A 38 -7.47 -10.63 23.28
CA ASN A 38 -7.59 -9.92 24.54
C ASN A 38 -8.83 -9.03 24.53
N ASN A 39 -9.24 -8.55 25.70
CA ASN A 39 -10.45 -7.73 25.84
C ASN A 39 -10.22 -6.24 25.55
N THR A 40 -9.01 -5.84 25.11
CA THR A 40 -8.72 -4.43 24.81
C THR A 40 -9.07 -4.06 23.37
N HIS A 41 -9.09 -5.06 22.47
CA HIS A 41 -9.35 -4.90 21.05
C HIS A 41 -10.38 -5.92 20.57
N VAL A 42 -11.12 -5.59 19.51
CA VAL A 42 -12.01 -6.56 18.86
C VAL A 42 -11.20 -7.34 17.83
N ARG A 43 -10.99 -8.64 18.06
CA ARG A 43 -10.34 -9.53 17.08
C ARG A 43 -11.23 -9.73 15.86
N VAL A 44 -10.71 -9.38 14.69
CA VAL A 44 -11.36 -9.67 13.41
C VAL A 44 -10.88 -11.02 12.91
N THR A 45 -11.79 -11.99 12.87
CA THR A 45 -11.53 -13.37 12.44
C THR A 45 -11.89 -13.60 10.98
N ASP A 46 -12.85 -12.85 10.44
CA ASP A 46 -13.24 -12.94 9.04
C ASP A 46 -12.57 -11.80 8.28
N TYR A 47 -11.35 -12.05 7.85
CA TYR A 47 -10.57 -11.11 7.05
C TYR A 47 -9.86 -11.82 5.91
N GLY A 48 -9.92 -11.21 4.73
CA GLY A 48 -9.14 -11.61 3.57
C GLY A 48 -8.82 -10.44 2.66
N SER A 49 -7.63 -10.47 2.06
CA SER A 49 -7.25 -9.49 1.04
C SER A 49 -6.42 -10.12 -0.07
N GLN A 50 -6.56 -9.54 -1.26
CA GLN A 50 -5.81 -9.88 -2.46
C GLN A 50 -5.37 -8.56 -3.10
N MET A 51 -4.06 -8.35 -3.17
CA MET A 51 -3.47 -7.23 -3.89
C MET A 51 -2.77 -7.78 -5.13
N VAL A 52 -3.13 -7.25 -6.29
CA VAL A 52 -2.44 -7.52 -7.56
C VAL A 52 -1.70 -6.24 -7.93
N ILE A 53 -0.40 -6.34 -8.13
CA ILE A 53 0.48 -5.26 -8.56
C ILE A 53 0.90 -5.55 -10.00
N LEU A 54 0.71 -4.56 -10.85
CA LEU A 54 0.93 -4.59 -12.28
C LEU A 54 2.00 -3.54 -12.61
N PRO A 55 3.25 -3.94 -12.90
CA PRO A 55 4.23 -3.03 -13.47
C PRO A 55 3.74 -2.53 -14.85
N HIS A 56 4.12 -1.30 -15.21
CA HIS A 56 3.78 -0.76 -16.53
C HIS A 56 4.46 -1.53 -17.67
N ARG A 57 5.77 -1.84 -17.51
CA ARG A 57 6.50 -2.74 -18.42
C ARG A 57 7.43 -3.68 -17.65
N THR A 58 8.27 -3.14 -16.76
CA THR A 58 9.16 -3.94 -15.90
C THR A 58 8.98 -3.55 -14.44
N PHE A 59 9.45 -4.40 -13.51
CA PHE A 59 9.38 -4.12 -12.07
C PHE A 59 10.33 -3.01 -11.60
N ASP A 60 11.31 -2.65 -12.43
CA ASP A 60 12.31 -1.61 -12.12
C ASP A 60 11.93 -0.23 -12.69
N GLU A 61 10.84 -0.16 -13.45
CA GLU A 61 10.34 1.10 -14.00
C GLU A 61 9.55 1.92 -12.97
N ASN A 62 9.45 3.23 -13.23
CA ASN A 62 8.72 4.13 -12.35
C ASN A 62 7.22 3.88 -12.38
N GLY A 63 6.67 3.68 -11.19
CA GLY A 63 5.24 3.53 -10.98
C GLY A 63 4.75 2.11 -11.24
N MET A 64 3.53 1.86 -10.77
CA MET A 64 2.85 0.58 -10.91
C MET A 64 1.35 0.84 -10.75
N ASP A 65 0.56 0.03 -11.42
CA ASP A 65 -0.86 -0.09 -11.14
C ASP A 65 -1.07 -1.17 -10.07
N PHE A 66 -2.11 -1.02 -9.26
CA PHE A 66 -2.49 -2.08 -8.34
C PHE A 66 -3.99 -2.14 -8.11
N VAL A 67 -4.48 -3.34 -7.84
CA VAL A 67 -5.85 -3.60 -7.44
C VAL A 67 -5.81 -4.29 -6.09
N LEU A 68 -6.48 -3.71 -5.10
CA LEU A 68 -6.67 -4.32 -3.77
C LEU A 68 -8.15 -4.67 -3.58
N SER A 69 -8.45 -5.96 -3.54
CA SER A 69 -9.73 -6.49 -3.12
C SER A 69 -9.60 -7.01 -1.69
N TYR A 70 -10.39 -6.45 -0.77
CA TYR A 70 -10.39 -6.90 0.62
C TYR A 70 -11.81 -6.99 1.17
N TYR A 71 -11.96 -7.81 2.21
CA TYR A 71 -13.15 -7.86 3.03
C TYR A 71 -12.75 -8.03 4.49
N ASP A 72 -13.55 -7.48 5.38
CA ASP A 72 -13.52 -7.78 6.80
C ASP A 72 -14.92 -7.79 7.42
N ASN A 73 -15.08 -8.56 8.50
CA ASN A 73 -16.22 -8.48 9.38
C ASN A 73 -15.82 -7.71 10.65
N PRO A 74 -16.08 -6.40 10.73
CA PRO A 74 -15.66 -5.57 11.86
C PRO A 74 -16.47 -5.81 13.14
N LYS A 75 -17.39 -6.80 13.13
CA LYS A 75 -18.32 -7.16 14.22
C LYS A 75 -19.18 -5.99 14.71
N VAL A 76 -19.32 -4.95 13.88
CA VAL A 76 -20.18 -3.79 14.14
C VAL A 76 -20.79 -3.29 12.84
N THR A 77 -21.96 -2.65 12.94
CA THR A 77 -22.51 -1.87 11.84
C THR A 77 -21.78 -0.54 11.75
N ILE A 78 -21.12 -0.29 10.62
CA ILE A 78 -20.45 0.99 10.34
C ILE A 78 -21.53 2.02 9.96
N PRO A 79 -21.60 3.20 10.62
CA PRO A 79 -22.54 4.25 10.22
C PRO A 79 -22.28 4.74 8.80
N ASN A 80 -23.34 5.02 8.04
CA ASN A 80 -23.24 5.48 6.63
C ASN A 80 -22.34 6.71 6.46
N VAL A 81 -22.35 7.63 7.43
CA VAL A 81 -21.48 8.83 7.40
C VAL A 81 -20.00 8.45 7.34
N CYS A 82 -19.58 7.42 8.09
CA CYS A 82 -18.20 6.94 8.07
C CYS A 82 -17.85 6.33 6.71
N THR A 83 -18.74 5.53 6.13
CA THR A 83 -18.55 4.95 4.80
C THR A 83 -18.46 6.03 3.72
N SER A 84 -19.37 7.00 3.73
CA SER A 84 -19.36 8.12 2.78
C SER A 84 -18.10 8.97 2.89
N TYR A 85 -17.63 9.23 4.12
CA TYR A 85 -16.36 9.92 4.32
C TYR A 85 -15.18 9.12 3.78
N ALA A 86 -15.13 7.82 4.07
CA ALA A 86 -14.06 6.94 3.62
C ALA A 86 -13.96 6.91 2.09
N THR A 87 -15.08 6.79 1.39
CA THR A 87 -15.12 6.75 -0.08
C THR A 87 -14.83 8.11 -0.71
N SER A 88 -15.39 9.19 -0.17
CA SER A 88 -15.30 10.53 -0.77
C SER A 88 -13.99 11.24 -0.50
N ALA A 89 -13.38 11.01 0.68
CA ALA A 89 -12.21 11.78 1.13
C ALA A 89 -11.12 10.91 1.75
N GLY A 90 -11.47 9.92 2.58
CA GLY A 90 -10.50 9.11 3.32
C GLY A 90 -9.53 8.35 2.41
N ILE A 91 -10.06 7.51 1.52
CA ILE A 91 -9.30 6.68 0.61
C ILE A 91 -8.47 7.53 -0.38
N PRO A 92 -9.04 8.54 -1.08
CA PRO A 92 -8.25 9.39 -1.97
C PRO A 92 -7.07 10.07 -1.27
N ASN A 93 -7.29 10.61 -0.07
CA ASN A 93 -6.23 11.24 0.72
C ASN A 93 -5.14 10.25 1.15
N PHE A 94 -5.54 9.03 1.52
CA PHE A 94 -4.60 7.97 1.86
C PHE A 94 -3.73 7.60 0.67
N ILE A 95 -4.31 7.39 -0.52
CA ILE A 95 -3.57 7.06 -1.74
C ILE A 95 -2.60 8.18 -2.12
N ASN A 96 -3.00 9.44 -2.03
CA ASN A 96 -2.11 10.56 -2.30
C ASN A 96 -0.93 10.61 -1.31
N LYS A 97 -1.17 10.40 -0.01
CA LYS A 97 -0.10 10.33 0.99
C LYS A 97 0.85 9.15 0.74
N LEU A 98 0.32 7.99 0.39
CA LEU A 98 1.08 6.81 0.02
C LEU A 98 1.99 7.10 -1.18
N HIS A 99 1.45 7.71 -2.22
CA HIS A 99 2.21 8.13 -3.41
C HIS A 99 3.34 9.11 -3.08
N LEU A 100 3.05 10.14 -2.28
CA LEU A 100 4.07 11.11 -1.86
C LEU A 100 5.16 10.46 -1.00
N ALA A 101 4.82 9.50 -0.15
CA ALA A 101 5.78 8.74 0.63
C ALA A 101 6.66 7.86 -0.27
N ALA A 102 6.08 7.15 -1.22
CA ALA A 102 6.81 6.32 -2.19
C ALA A 102 7.81 7.16 -3.00
N LYS A 103 7.40 8.32 -3.51
CA LYS A 103 8.29 9.26 -4.20
C LYS A 103 9.46 9.73 -3.35
N LYS A 104 9.23 9.99 -2.05
CA LYS A 104 10.30 10.40 -1.12
C LYS A 104 11.31 9.28 -0.88
N VAL A 105 10.84 8.04 -0.73
CA VAL A 105 11.72 6.87 -0.57
C VAL A 105 12.58 6.70 -1.80
N GLN A 106 11.96 6.71 -2.99
CA GLN A 106 12.68 6.62 -4.25
C GLN A 106 13.74 7.73 -4.41
N HIS A 107 13.37 8.99 -4.12
CA HIS A 107 14.32 10.10 -4.20
C HIS A 107 15.47 9.91 -3.22
N LYS A 108 15.20 9.44 -2.00
CA LYS A 108 16.24 9.17 -1.00
C LYS A 108 17.18 8.07 -1.47
N GLU A 109 16.65 6.96 -1.97
CA GLU A 109 17.44 5.85 -2.54
C GLU A 109 18.32 6.33 -3.70
N LEU A 110 17.79 7.20 -4.56
CA LEU A 110 18.57 7.82 -5.65
C LEU A 110 19.70 8.72 -5.12
N MET A 111 19.45 9.52 -4.08
CA MET A 111 20.49 10.37 -3.48
C MET A 111 21.56 9.55 -2.75
N ASP A 112 21.16 8.47 -2.08
CA ASP A 112 22.07 7.56 -1.39
C ASP A 112 22.94 6.78 -2.40
N ALA A 113 22.38 6.38 -3.55
CA ALA A 113 23.10 5.68 -4.62
C ALA A 113 24.02 6.60 -5.45
N PHE A 114 23.66 7.88 -5.59
CA PHE A 114 24.42 8.87 -6.35
C PHE A 114 24.62 10.17 -5.54
N PRO A 115 25.59 10.18 -4.59
CA PRO A 115 25.83 11.33 -3.72
C PRO A 115 26.18 12.63 -4.48
N GLU A 116 26.69 12.52 -5.71
CA GLU A 116 27.05 13.68 -6.53
C GLU A 116 25.84 14.52 -6.98
N LEU A 117 24.65 13.90 -7.06
CA LEU A 117 23.39 14.58 -7.41
C LEU A 117 22.80 15.41 -6.26
N SER A 118 23.28 15.25 -5.02
CA SER A 118 22.76 16.00 -3.86
C SER A 118 23.21 17.46 -3.85
N HIS A 119 24.27 17.80 -4.59
CA HIS A 119 24.87 19.14 -4.59
C HIS A 119 24.37 20.07 -5.70
N THR A 120 23.61 19.58 -6.68
CA THR A 120 23.04 20.40 -7.77
C THR A 120 21.56 20.67 -7.53
N THR A 121 21.28 21.60 -6.61
CA THR A 121 19.97 22.25 -6.55
C THR A 121 19.74 23.04 -7.85
N GLY A 122 18.77 22.59 -8.66
CA GLY A 122 18.15 23.47 -9.65
C GLY A 122 17.62 22.82 -10.92
N ARG A 123 16.58 21.98 -10.80
CA ARG A 123 15.34 21.93 -11.63
C ARG A 123 15.37 22.11 -13.17
N LYS A 124 16.52 22.15 -13.85
CA LYS A 124 16.62 22.48 -15.30
C LYS A 124 17.41 21.48 -16.14
N HIS A 125 18.03 20.46 -15.55
CA HIS A 125 18.83 19.51 -16.34
C HIS A 125 18.06 18.24 -16.76
N LEU A 126 17.09 17.77 -15.95
CA LEU A 126 16.40 16.51 -16.24
C LEU A 126 15.41 16.58 -17.42
N GLU A 127 14.85 17.77 -17.71
CA GLU A 127 13.96 17.94 -18.88
C GLU A 127 14.71 17.99 -20.23
N ARG A 128 16.04 18.11 -20.22
CA ARG A 128 16.85 18.12 -21.46
C ARG A 128 17.24 16.72 -21.94
N THR A 129 17.29 15.71 -21.07
CA THR A 129 17.73 14.36 -21.46
C THR A 129 16.60 13.48 -21.99
N LEU A 130 15.33 13.85 -21.77
CA LEU A 130 14.14 13.08 -22.21
C LEU A 130 13.42 13.67 -23.43
N LYS A 131 13.95 14.75 -24.02
CA LYS A 131 13.44 15.34 -25.26
C LYS A 131 14.59 15.76 -26.16
N GLN A 132 15.22 14.82 -26.86
CA GLN A 132 15.71 14.98 -28.25
C GLN A 132 15.82 13.56 -28.87
N PRO A 133 15.62 13.44 -30.20
CA PRO A 133 14.77 12.41 -30.83
C PRO A 133 15.33 11.00 -30.85
#